data_AF-A0A1W9PZB1-F1
#
_entry.id   AF-A0A1W9PZB1-F1
#
_cell.length_a   1.000
_cell.length_b   1.000
_cell.length_c   1.000
_cell.angle_alpha   90.00
_cell.angle_beta   90.00
_cell.angle_gamma   90.00
#
_symmetry.space_group_name_H-M   'P 1'
#
loop_
_entity.id
_entity.type
_entity.pdbx_description
1 polymer ?
#
loop_
_entity_poly.entity_id
_entity_poly.type
_entity_poly.pdbx_seq_one_letter_code
_entity_poly.pdbx_strand_id
1 'polypeptide(L)'
;MKDRVVLSGDLEFLNLGELIQLIGSTGSSGVLRLISRFVDSPGLIYFHEGNPIDASNGPDRGLEVLYSFFGWKEGEFEFSTESFNVKRTIKKSRMQIILEGLKRLDDGQIDIKAGIGFDTVPNGPGAKKRKVPVIKGPMIDYMDVVAEEDFYEGQTIVAQGRHGTWMWVVLEGIVDICKEVGDELVPILKVGPGSFIGSMAAFAQQDEVRSATAIAAERVQLGVLDRQRLTHEYASLSSDFRNILLSLDKRLKQVTHQAAMLRLNHKLPREKLFDGKTPIIREGDTRTQLFSIKRGNAFIVKQMAGGDLLMCKLEKYDCVGTIPFVNIGHEPHSAAVFGTSDLQLKELDPDRVSEEYDRLSGTLRNMVDNCATFIGATTAVLSALHKKRMKK
;
A
#
# COMPACT_ATOMS: atom_id res chain seq x y z
N MET A 1 -5.45 17.98 22.27
CA MET A 1 -4.89 17.37 21.05
C MET A 1 -6.06 16.93 20.20
N LYS A 2 -6.14 17.36 18.93
CA LYS A 2 -7.25 16.97 18.03
C LYS A 2 -7.01 15.55 17.54
N ASP A 3 -8.05 14.72 17.55
CA ASP A 3 -8.04 13.38 16.96
C ASP A 3 -7.70 13.51 15.46
N ARG A 4 -6.55 12.97 15.04
CA ARG A 4 -6.06 13.12 13.67
C ARG A 4 -6.37 11.84 12.89
N VAL A 5 -7.36 11.91 12.00
CA VAL A 5 -7.67 10.84 11.05
C VAL A 5 -6.58 10.75 9.98
N VAL A 6 -5.82 9.67 9.99
CA VAL A 6 -4.68 9.41 9.09
C VAL A 6 -5.00 8.41 7.98
N LEU A 7 -6.12 7.69 8.06
CA LEU A 7 -6.58 6.81 6.98
C LEU A 7 -8.11 6.75 7.02
N SER A 8 -8.78 6.87 5.88
CA SER A 8 -10.23 6.68 5.81
C SER A 8 -10.67 6.15 4.43
N GLY A 9 -11.82 5.50 4.37
CA GLY A 9 -12.32 4.91 3.13
C GLY A 9 -13.56 4.04 3.32
N ASP A 10 -13.80 3.16 2.35
CA ASP A 10 -14.98 2.29 2.28
C ASP A 10 -14.59 0.80 2.40
N LEU A 11 -15.33 0.05 3.22
CA LEU A 11 -15.16 -1.38 3.47
C LEU A 11 -15.46 -2.25 2.24
N GLU A 12 -16.24 -1.75 1.26
CA GLU A 12 -16.45 -2.42 -0.02
C GLU A 12 -15.16 -2.49 -0.86
N PHE A 13 -14.24 -1.53 -0.63
CA PHE A 13 -12.99 -1.43 -1.37
C PHE A 13 -11.81 -2.10 -0.65
N LEU A 14 -11.70 -1.88 0.67
CA LEU A 14 -10.72 -2.53 1.54
C LEU A 14 -11.45 -3.25 2.67
N ASN A 15 -11.39 -4.59 2.68
CA ASN A 15 -12.04 -5.35 3.74
C ASN A 15 -11.27 -5.25 5.05
N LEU A 16 -11.89 -5.66 6.17
CA LEU A 16 -11.27 -5.54 7.49
C LEU A 16 -9.91 -6.25 7.61
N GLY A 17 -9.75 -7.41 6.98
CA GLY A 17 -8.46 -8.11 7.00
C GLY A 17 -7.35 -7.29 6.34
N GLU A 18 -7.66 -6.67 5.20
CA GLU A 18 -6.76 -5.76 4.49
C GLU A 18 -6.47 -4.49 5.29
N LEU A 19 -7.45 -3.95 6.02
CA LEU A 19 -7.27 -2.78 6.89
C LEU A 19 -6.38 -3.07 8.10
N ILE A 20 -6.60 -4.21 8.79
CA ILE A 20 -5.74 -4.64 9.90
C ILE A 20 -4.32 -4.87 9.39
N GLN A 21 -4.16 -5.42 8.18
CA GLN A 21 -2.85 -5.61 7.56
C GLN A 21 -2.17 -4.27 7.25
N LEU A 22 -2.91 -3.32 6.66
CA LEU A 22 -2.41 -1.99 6.27
C LEU A 22 -2.02 -1.14 7.49
N ILE A 23 -2.83 -1.13 8.54
CA ILE A 23 -2.47 -0.44 9.79
C ILE A 23 -1.27 -1.14 10.43
N GLY A 24 -1.26 -2.48 10.39
CA GLY A 24 -0.17 -3.27 10.93
C GLY A 24 1.17 -3.07 10.23
N SER A 25 1.18 -2.82 8.92
CA SER A 25 2.40 -2.61 8.16
C SER A 25 3.11 -1.31 8.51
N THR A 26 2.35 -0.29 8.92
CA THR A 26 2.90 1.03 9.33
C THR A 26 3.36 1.07 10.79
N GLY A 27 3.15 -0.01 11.57
CA GLY A 27 3.44 0.00 13.02
C GLY A 27 2.61 1.01 13.82
N SER A 28 1.54 1.57 13.23
CA SER A 28 0.79 2.67 13.83
C SER A 28 0.04 2.26 15.10
N SER A 29 0.04 3.14 16.10
CA SER A 29 -0.86 3.06 17.26
C SER A 29 -2.03 4.04 17.08
N GLY A 30 -3.25 3.60 17.37
CA GLY A 30 -4.44 4.42 17.16
C GLY A 30 -5.74 3.62 17.26
N VAL A 31 -6.84 4.23 16.82
CA VAL A 31 -8.18 3.64 16.84
C VAL A 31 -8.71 3.56 15.42
N LEU A 32 -9.05 2.35 14.97
CA LEU A 32 -9.82 2.12 13.75
C LEU A 32 -11.30 2.11 14.10
N ARG A 33 -12.02 3.09 13.59
CA ARG A 33 -13.46 3.22 13.66
C ARG A 33 -14.09 2.68 12.39
N LEU A 34 -15.09 1.82 12.55
CA LEU A 34 -15.91 1.25 11.49
C LEU A 34 -17.34 1.76 11.68
N ILE A 35 -17.94 2.27 10.61
CA ILE A 35 -19.30 2.81 10.61
C ILE A 35 -20.06 2.08 9.52
N SER A 36 -21.16 1.42 9.87
CA SER A 36 -22.03 0.79 8.90
C SER A 36 -23.47 1.18 9.18
N ARG A 37 -24.25 1.39 8.13
CA ARG A 37 -25.70 1.71 8.22
C ARG A 37 -26.55 0.54 8.75
N PHE A 38 -25.96 -0.64 8.87
CA PHE A 38 -26.64 -1.87 9.30
C PHE A 38 -26.42 -2.21 10.78
N VAL A 39 -25.75 -1.32 11.53
CA VAL A 39 -25.50 -1.46 12.97
C VAL A 39 -25.65 -0.13 13.70
N ASP A 40 -26.19 -0.20 14.91
CA ASP A 40 -26.53 0.99 15.69
C ASP A 40 -25.33 1.64 16.39
N SER A 41 -24.20 0.92 16.47
CA SER A 41 -22.98 1.38 17.15
C SER A 41 -21.76 1.23 16.24
N PRO A 42 -20.83 2.21 16.25
CA PRO A 42 -19.59 2.09 15.50
C PRO A 42 -18.72 0.99 16.12
N GLY A 43 -18.07 0.22 15.25
CA GLY A 43 -17.04 -0.71 15.66
C GLY A 43 -15.72 0.04 15.92
N LEU A 44 -15.06 -0.21 17.03
CA LEU A 44 -13.75 0.35 17.35
C LEU A 44 -12.75 -0.80 17.49
N ILE A 45 -11.58 -0.65 16.89
CA ILE A 45 -10.45 -1.56 17.06
C ILE A 45 -9.26 -0.72 17.50
N TYR A 46 -8.67 -1.07 18.64
CA TYR A 46 -7.57 -0.35 19.24
C TYR A 46 -6.26 -1.02 18.85
N PHE A 47 -5.34 -0.24 18.30
CA PHE A 47 -4.04 -0.70 17.82
C PHE A 47 -2.92 -0.13 18.67
N HIS A 48 -1.97 -0.99 19.03
CA HIS A 48 -0.71 -0.60 19.63
C HIS A 48 0.44 -1.24 18.86
N GLU A 49 1.35 -0.40 18.37
CA GLU A 49 2.48 -0.80 17.50
C GLU A 49 2.00 -1.67 16.33
N GLY A 50 0.95 -1.22 15.67
CA GLY A 50 0.31 -1.89 14.55
C GLY A 50 -0.46 -3.15 14.92
N ASN A 51 -0.55 -3.58 16.17
CA ASN A 51 -1.26 -4.79 16.60
C ASN A 51 -2.61 -4.48 17.26
N PRO A 52 -3.72 -5.15 16.87
CA PRO A 52 -4.98 -5.07 17.61
C PRO A 52 -4.79 -5.57 19.05
N ILE A 53 -5.13 -4.72 20.02
CA ILE A 53 -5.03 -5.01 21.45
C ILE A 53 -6.38 -5.08 22.15
N ASP A 54 -7.41 -4.47 21.59
CA ASP A 54 -8.80 -4.57 22.04
C ASP A 54 -9.74 -4.19 20.87
N ALA A 55 -11.02 -4.54 20.98
CA ALA A 55 -12.06 -4.08 20.07
C ALA A 55 -13.34 -3.85 20.86
N SER A 56 -14.22 -2.97 20.38
CA SER A 56 -15.52 -2.71 21.01
C SER A 56 -16.59 -2.34 20.02
N ASN A 57 -17.83 -2.75 20.29
CA ASN A 57 -19.03 -2.34 19.57
C ASN A 57 -20.11 -2.03 20.61
N GLY A 58 -20.35 -0.75 20.88
CA GLY A 58 -21.18 -0.35 22.02
C GLY A 58 -20.60 -0.89 23.36
N PRO A 59 -21.38 -1.64 24.16
CA PRO A 59 -20.91 -2.19 25.43
C PRO A 59 -20.01 -3.43 25.29
N ASP A 60 -20.08 -4.13 24.16
CA ASP A 60 -19.36 -5.39 23.95
C ASP A 60 -17.90 -5.11 23.62
N ARG A 61 -16.98 -5.95 24.15
CA ARG A 61 -15.53 -5.80 23.92
C ARG A 61 -14.80 -7.11 23.69
N GLY A 62 -13.58 -7.01 23.17
CA GLY A 62 -12.61 -8.09 23.07
C GLY A 62 -12.56 -8.79 21.71
N LEU A 63 -11.90 -9.94 21.69
CA LEU A 63 -11.55 -10.64 20.45
C LEU A 63 -12.76 -11.09 19.62
N GLU A 64 -13.83 -11.58 20.27
CA GLU A 64 -15.03 -12.03 19.55
C GLU A 64 -15.76 -10.86 18.87
N VAL A 65 -15.72 -9.67 19.47
CA VAL A 65 -16.24 -8.45 18.84
C VAL A 65 -15.42 -8.08 17.61
N LEU A 66 -14.09 -8.18 17.69
CA LEU A 66 -13.23 -7.97 16.53
C LEU A 66 -13.61 -8.92 15.37
N TYR A 67 -13.79 -10.22 15.65
CA TYR A 67 -14.20 -11.17 14.62
C TYR A 67 -15.54 -10.81 13.99
N SER A 68 -16.51 -10.29 14.75
CA SER A 68 -17.81 -9.88 14.21
C SER A 68 -17.70 -8.81 13.10
N PHE A 69 -16.66 -7.98 13.13
CA PHE A 69 -16.44 -6.94 12.14
C PHE A 69 -15.99 -7.48 10.77
N PHE A 70 -15.48 -8.73 10.67
CA PHE A 70 -15.19 -9.34 9.37
C PHE A 70 -16.46 -9.56 8.52
N GLY A 71 -17.63 -9.60 9.16
CA GLY A 71 -18.93 -9.68 8.48
C GLY A 71 -19.41 -8.34 7.90
N TRP A 72 -18.74 -7.22 8.19
CA TRP A 72 -19.15 -5.89 7.75
C TRP A 72 -18.58 -5.62 6.35
N LYS A 73 -19.36 -5.98 5.32
CA LYS A 73 -18.94 -5.87 3.92
C LYS A 73 -19.18 -4.49 3.31
N GLU A 74 -20.01 -3.67 3.96
CA GLU A 74 -20.36 -2.32 3.55
C GLU A 74 -20.24 -1.38 4.75
N GLY A 75 -19.65 -0.21 4.54
CA GLY A 75 -19.48 0.80 5.57
C GLY A 75 -18.27 1.67 5.33
N GLU A 76 -18.14 2.72 6.13
CA GLU A 76 -16.99 3.62 6.11
C GLU A 76 -16.05 3.26 7.26
N PHE A 77 -14.76 3.50 7.07
CA PHE A 77 -13.77 3.34 8.13
C PHE A 77 -12.91 4.59 8.25
N GLU A 78 -12.43 4.84 9.47
CA GLU A 78 -11.51 5.90 9.79
C GLU A 78 -10.50 5.41 10.83
N PHE A 79 -9.22 5.57 10.57
CA PHE A 79 -8.16 5.32 11.54
C PHE A 79 -7.59 6.65 12.02
N SER A 80 -7.64 6.87 13.34
CA SER A 80 -7.08 8.03 14.01
C SER A 80 -5.89 7.66 14.89
N THR A 81 -4.82 8.44 14.82
CA THR A 81 -3.69 8.34 15.77
C THR A 81 -4.03 9.14 17.02
N GLU A 82 -4.86 8.57 17.89
CA GLU A 82 -5.29 9.17 19.14
C GLU A 82 -4.76 8.39 20.35
N SER A 83 -4.53 9.07 21.46
CA SER A 83 -4.19 8.43 22.72
C SER A 83 -5.44 7.79 23.31
N PHE A 84 -5.40 6.49 23.59
CA PHE A 84 -6.48 5.76 24.22
C PHE A 84 -5.99 5.08 25.50
N ASN A 85 -6.91 4.84 26.44
CA ASN A 85 -6.61 4.08 27.66
C ASN A 85 -7.48 2.83 27.69
N VAL A 86 -7.04 1.79 26.98
CA VAL A 86 -7.70 0.48 26.96
C VAL A 86 -6.74 -0.59 27.44
N LYS A 87 -7.24 -1.55 28.21
CA LYS A 87 -6.45 -2.73 28.61
C LYS A 87 -6.31 -3.66 27.40
N ARG A 88 -5.12 -4.24 27.22
CA ARG A 88 -4.90 -5.27 26.20
C ARG A 88 -5.68 -6.54 26.56
N THR A 89 -6.76 -6.79 25.86
CA THR A 89 -7.60 -8.01 25.97
C THR A 89 -7.25 -9.02 24.88
N ILE A 90 -6.78 -8.54 23.72
CA ILE A 90 -6.41 -9.36 22.58
C ILE A 90 -4.92 -9.69 22.65
N LYS A 91 -4.63 -10.99 22.76
CA LYS A 91 -3.26 -11.55 22.84
C LYS A 91 -2.81 -12.26 21.57
N LYS A 92 -3.74 -12.58 20.67
CA LYS A 92 -3.42 -13.23 19.39
C LYS A 92 -2.62 -12.28 18.50
N SER A 93 -1.77 -12.85 17.64
CA SER A 93 -1.05 -12.05 16.65
C SER A 93 -2.01 -11.55 15.56
N ARG A 94 -1.64 -10.46 14.89
CA ARG A 94 -2.39 -9.92 13.73
C ARG A 94 -2.74 -11.00 12.71
N MET A 95 -1.75 -11.79 12.32
CA MET A 95 -1.94 -12.83 11.32
C MET A 95 -2.90 -13.92 11.79
N GLN A 96 -2.84 -14.32 13.08
CA GLN A 96 -3.81 -15.25 13.64
C GLN A 96 -5.23 -14.68 13.61
N ILE A 97 -5.38 -13.40 13.94
CA ILE A 97 -6.69 -12.71 13.90
C ILE A 97 -7.23 -12.65 12.47
N ILE A 98 -6.40 -12.27 11.49
CA ILE A 98 -6.82 -12.16 10.09
C ILE A 98 -7.20 -13.54 9.52
N LEU A 99 -6.35 -14.55 9.69
CA LEU A 99 -6.59 -15.89 9.15
C LEU A 99 -7.82 -16.53 9.79
N GLU A 100 -7.98 -16.43 11.11
CA GLU A 100 -9.13 -17.00 11.81
C GLU A 100 -10.41 -16.22 11.51
N GLY A 101 -10.35 -14.88 11.40
CA GLY A 101 -11.50 -14.05 11.04
C GLY A 101 -12.02 -14.36 9.63
N LEU A 102 -11.12 -14.47 8.64
CA LEU A 102 -11.49 -14.85 7.28
C LEU A 102 -12.02 -16.29 7.22
N LYS A 103 -11.39 -17.23 7.94
CA LYS A 103 -11.86 -18.62 8.01
C LYS A 103 -13.27 -18.72 8.60
N ARG A 104 -13.53 -18.05 9.74
CA ARG A 104 -14.85 -18.05 10.39
C ARG A 104 -15.92 -17.41 9.50
N LEU A 105 -15.56 -16.41 8.69
CA LEU A 105 -16.46 -15.81 7.71
C LEU A 105 -16.80 -16.79 6.58
N ASP A 106 -15.81 -17.49 6.04
CA ASP A 106 -16.00 -18.50 4.99
C ASP A 106 -16.78 -19.73 5.49
N ASP A 107 -16.56 -20.14 6.74
CA ASP A 107 -17.26 -21.24 7.42
C ASP A 107 -18.71 -20.85 7.84
N GLY A 108 -19.13 -19.60 7.59
CA GLY A 108 -20.49 -19.10 7.90
C GLY A 108 -20.75 -18.87 9.41
N GLN A 109 -19.70 -18.75 10.21
CA GLN A 109 -19.77 -18.55 11.67
C GLN A 109 -19.84 -17.07 12.08
N ILE A 110 -19.70 -16.15 11.12
CA ILE A 110 -19.81 -14.70 11.31
C ILE A 110 -20.98 -14.19 10.48
N ASP A 111 -21.93 -13.52 11.13
CA ASP A 111 -23.07 -12.91 10.45
C ASP A 111 -22.63 -11.81 9.49
N ILE A 112 -23.05 -11.92 8.23
CA ILE A 112 -22.81 -10.90 7.22
C ILE A 112 -23.81 -9.77 7.42
N LYS A 113 -23.32 -8.58 7.79
CA LYS A 113 -24.13 -7.37 7.88
C LYS A 113 -24.00 -6.59 6.57
N ALA A 114 -24.80 -7.00 5.59
CA ALA A 114 -24.95 -6.34 4.29
C ALA A 114 -26.44 -6.26 3.94
N GLY A 115 -26.83 -5.29 3.11
CA GLY A 115 -28.23 -5.15 2.66
C GLY A 115 -28.65 -6.40 1.89
N ILE A 116 -29.61 -7.15 2.42
CA ILE A 116 -30.19 -8.31 1.73
C ILE A 116 -31.00 -7.78 0.53
N GLY A 117 -30.68 -8.22 -0.69
CA GLY A 117 -31.51 -7.97 -1.87
C GLY A 117 -30.92 -8.53 -3.17
N PHE A 118 -31.38 -9.72 -3.58
CA PHE A 118 -31.48 -10.09 -5.00
C PHE A 118 -32.58 -9.23 -5.65
N ASP A 119 -32.26 -8.55 -6.76
CA ASP A 119 -33.03 -8.49 -8.04
C ASP A 119 -32.86 -7.19 -8.85
N THR A 120 -32.57 -7.41 -10.14
CA THR A 120 -32.96 -6.65 -11.35
C THR A 120 -32.49 -5.20 -11.61
N VAL A 121 -32.02 -5.01 -12.85
CA VAL A 121 -31.49 -3.79 -13.47
C VAL A 121 -32.64 -2.84 -13.87
N PRO A 122 -32.43 -1.50 -13.92
CA PRO A 122 -32.42 -0.85 -15.23
C PRO A 122 -31.23 0.12 -15.47
N ASN A 123 -30.81 0.17 -16.73
CA ASN A 123 -29.82 1.09 -17.30
C ASN A 123 -30.16 2.58 -17.09
N GLY A 124 -29.12 3.39 -16.85
CA GLY A 124 -29.11 4.85 -16.99
C GLY A 124 -27.67 5.39 -17.01
N PRO A 125 -27.34 6.40 -17.83
CA PRO A 125 -25.95 6.84 -18.03
C PRO A 125 -25.52 7.75 -16.89
N GLY A 126 -24.86 7.17 -15.91
CA GLY A 126 -24.20 7.89 -14.83
C GLY A 126 -23.16 6.94 -14.24
N ALA A 127 -21.94 7.00 -14.76
CA ALA A 127 -20.84 6.23 -14.20
C ALA A 127 -20.72 6.58 -12.72
N LYS A 128 -21.15 5.66 -11.84
CA LYS A 128 -20.91 5.74 -10.40
C LYS A 128 -19.40 5.94 -10.24
N LYS A 129 -18.97 7.17 -9.89
CA LYS A 129 -17.57 7.48 -9.58
C LYS A 129 -17.16 6.52 -8.46
N ARG A 130 -16.39 5.49 -8.79
CA ARG A 130 -15.77 4.60 -7.80
C ARG A 130 -14.97 5.50 -6.85
N LYS A 131 -15.36 5.59 -5.57
CA LYS A 131 -14.60 6.29 -4.54
C LYS A 131 -13.27 5.56 -4.37
N VAL A 132 -12.19 6.10 -4.94
CA VAL A 132 -10.82 5.64 -4.71
C VAL A 132 -10.42 6.09 -3.31
N PRO A 133 -9.86 5.22 -2.45
CA PRO A 133 -9.46 5.61 -1.09
C PRO A 133 -8.37 6.68 -1.12
N VAL A 134 -8.37 7.55 -0.10
CA VAL A 134 -7.38 8.61 0.06
C VAL A 134 -6.30 8.12 1.03
N ILE A 135 -5.08 8.01 0.52
CA ILE A 135 -3.91 7.67 1.34
C ILE A 135 -3.38 8.98 1.92
N LYS A 136 -3.26 9.06 3.24
CA LYS A 136 -2.55 10.16 3.91
C LYS A 136 -1.24 9.63 4.49
N GLY A 137 -0.30 10.53 4.72
CA GLY A 137 0.99 10.17 5.31
C GLY A 137 1.13 10.65 6.76
N PRO A 138 2.30 10.38 7.35
CA PRO A 138 2.63 10.75 8.73
C PRO A 138 2.74 12.27 8.93
N MET A 139 3.13 12.69 10.13
CA MET A 139 3.37 14.11 10.40
C MET A 139 4.54 14.64 9.58
N ILE A 140 4.35 15.84 9.03
CA ILE A 140 5.30 16.50 8.15
C ILE A 140 6.34 17.18 9.02
N ASP A 141 7.62 16.88 8.77
CA ASP A 141 8.71 17.66 9.32
C ASP A 141 8.89 18.91 8.44
N TYR A 142 8.38 20.04 8.92
CA TYR A 142 8.49 21.31 8.22
C TYR A 142 9.95 21.80 8.07
N MET A 143 10.91 21.21 8.80
CA MET A 143 12.33 21.58 8.65
C MET A 143 12.89 21.23 7.27
N ASP A 144 12.28 20.28 6.55
CA ASP A 144 12.70 19.90 5.20
C ASP A 144 11.86 20.57 4.10
N VAL A 145 10.94 21.46 4.45
CA VAL A 145 10.14 22.24 3.50
C VAL A 145 10.82 23.58 3.24
N VAL A 146 11.18 23.84 1.99
CA VAL A 146 11.90 25.07 1.57
C VAL A 146 11.00 26.12 0.93
N ALA A 147 9.84 25.71 0.44
CA ALA A 147 8.83 26.57 -0.15
C ALA A 147 7.45 25.90 -0.09
N GLU A 148 6.40 26.70 -0.23
CA GLU A 148 5.02 26.22 -0.36
C GLU A 148 4.47 26.63 -1.74
N GLU A 149 3.69 25.74 -2.35
CA GLU A 149 3.04 25.96 -3.64
C GLU A 149 1.55 25.62 -3.54
N ASP A 150 0.70 26.51 -4.04
CA ASP A 150 -0.74 26.32 -4.10
C ASP A 150 -1.17 25.86 -5.50
N PHE A 151 -2.08 24.89 -5.54
CA PHE A 151 -2.74 24.41 -6.75
C PHE A 151 -4.25 24.42 -6.56
N TYR A 152 -4.97 24.83 -7.61
CA TYR A 152 -6.42 24.80 -7.68
C TYR A 152 -6.91 23.49 -8.30
N GLU A 153 -8.17 23.15 -8.05
CA GLU A 153 -8.82 21.96 -8.62
C GLU A 153 -8.61 21.85 -10.14
N GLY A 154 -8.22 20.66 -10.59
CA GLY A 154 -7.96 20.33 -11.99
C GLY A 154 -6.56 20.71 -12.49
N GLN A 155 -5.75 21.45 -11.71
CA GLN A 155 -4.39 21.79 -12.13
C GLN A 155 -3.47 20.57 -12.08
N THR A 156 -2.64 20.42 -13.11
CA THR A 156 -1.60 19.40 -13.15
C THR A 156 -0.40 19.85 -12.33
N ILE A 157 -0.06 19.09 -11.30
CA ILE A 157 1.09 19.31 -10.42
C ILE A 157 2.35 18.72 -11.06
N VAL A 158 2.28 17.45 -11.49
CA VAL A 158 3.33 16.79 -12.28
C VAL A 158 2.70 16.06 -13.45
N ALA A 159 3.39 16.07 -14.60
CA ALA A 159 2.98 15.31 -15.78
C ALA A 159 3.94 14.15 -16.04
N GLN A 160 3.39 12.97 -16.35
CA GLN A 160 4.14 11.79 -16.74
C GLN A 160 5.05 12.09 -17.94
N GLY A 161 6.21 11.43 -18.00
CA GLY A 161 7.16 11.58 -19.10
C GLY A 161 7.97 12.88 -19.05
N ARG A 162 7.62 13.85 -18.19
CA ARG A 162 8.44 15.03 -17.96
C ARG A 162 9.64 14.68 -17.08
N HIS A 163 10.77 15.33 -17.35
CA HIS A 163 11.92 15.30 -16.46
C HIS A 163 11.66 16.22 -15.27
N GLY A 164 11.97 15.75 -14.07
CA GLY A 164 11.84 16.57 -12.89
C GLY A 164 12.32 15.85 -11.64
N THR A 165 13.19 16.52 -10.89
CA THR A 165 13.77 15.99 -9.65
C THR A 165 13.14 16.58 -8.40
N TRP A 166 12.16 17.49 -8.56
CA TRP A 166 11.46 18.13 -7.44
C TRP A 166 10.60 17.11 -6.71
N MET A 167 10.42 17.30 -5.42
CA MET A 167 9.52 16.48 -4.63
C MET A 167 8.74 17.37 -3.70
N TRP A 168 7.53 16.91 -3.45
CA TRP A 168 6.59 17.62 -2.61
C TRP A 168 6.07 16.70 -1.54
N VAL A 169 5.65 17.31 -0.45
CA VAL A 169 4.75 16.70 0.53
C VAL A 169 3.42 17.44 0.47
N VAL A 170 2.31 16.72 0.51
CA VAL A 170 0.97 17.33 0.57
C VAL A 170 0.79 17.94 1.96
N LEU A 171 0.67 19.26 2.06
CA LEU A 171 0.36 19.94 3.33
C LEU A 171 -1.15 19.91 3.56
N GLU A 172 -1.91 20.28 2.52
CA GLU A 172 -3.38 20.35 2.53
C GLU A 172 -3.97 19.91 1.20
N GLY A 173 -5.21 19.44 1.22
CA GLY A 173 -5.96 19.03 0.02
C GLY A 173 -5.76 17.57 -0.42
N ILE A 174 -6.36 17.22 -1.55
CA ILE A 174 -6.31 15.88 -2.17
C ILE A 174 -5.73 15.98 -3.58
N VAL A 175 -4.84 15.05 -3.91
CA VAL A 175 -4.21 14.90 -5.22
C VAL A 175 -4.57 13.54 -5.82
N ASP A 176 -5.02 13.55 -7.07
CA ASP A 176 -5.24 12.36 -7.88
C ASP A 176 -3.93 11.93 -8.55
N ILE A 177 -3.51 10.68 -8.30
CA ILE A 177 -2.37 10.06 -8.97
C ILE A 177 -2.90 9.20 -10.11
N CYS A 178 -2.54 9.57 -11.33
CA CYS A 178 -3.03 8.99 -12.57
C CYS A 178 -1.87 8.41 -13.39
N LYS A 179 -2.13 7.32 -14.09
CA LYS A 179 -1.22 6.70 -15.05
C LYS A 179 -1.73 6.96 -16.46
N GLU A 180 -0.88 7.53 -17.31
CA GLU A 180 -1.20 7.66 -18.74
C GLU A 180 -0.80 6.38 -19.47
N VAL A 181 -1.75 5.83 -20.23
CA VAL A 181 -1.58 4.65 -21.08
C VAL A 181 -2.21 4.95 -22.44
N GLY A 182 -1.38 5.19 -23.46
CA GLY A 182 -1.85 5.77 -24.72
C GLY A 182 -2.44 7.16 -24.47
N ASP A 183 -3.64 7.41 -24.97
CA ASP A 183 -4.36 8.67 -24.78
C ASP A 183 -5.28 8.66 -23.53
N GLU A 184 -5.29 7.56 -22.77
CA GLU A 184 -6.15 7.43 -21.60
C GLU A 184 -5.43 7.79 -20.30
N LEU A 185 -6.06 8.66 -19.51
CA LEU A 185 -5.62 9.04 -18.17
C LEU A 185 -6.34 8.18 -17.13
N VAL A 186 -5.63 7.20 -16.58
CA VAL A 186 -6.21 6.22 -15.67
C VAL A 186 -5.95 6.64 -14.23
N PRO A 187 -6.97 7.00 -13.42
CA PRO A 187 -6.75 7.24 -12.00
C PRO A 187 -6.23 5.96 -11.36
N ILE A 188 -5.31 6.05 -10.39
CA ILE A 188 -4.74 4.90 -9.69
C ILE A 188 -5.04 5.02 -8.19
N LEU A 189 -4.60 6.12 -7.57
CA LEU A 189 -4.74 6.41 -6.14
C LEU A 189 -5.17 7.87 -5.93
N LYS A 190 -5.74 8.16 -4.76
CA LYS A 190 -5.87 9.52 -4.22
C LYS A 190 -4.93 9.66 -3.04
N VAL A 191 -4.24 10.79 -2.94
CA VAL A 191 -3.29 11.07 -1.86
C VAL A 191 -3.63 12.39 -1.19
N GLY A 192 -3.47 12.45 0.12
CA GLY A 192 -3.78 13.63 0.94
C GLY A 192 -2.64 13.98 1.89
N PRO A 193 -2.90 14.82 2.91
CA PRO A 193 -1.86 15.42 3.75
C PRO A 193 -0.85 14.43 4.32
N GLY A 194 0.42 14.80 4.32
CA GLY A 194 1.55 13.96 4.74
C GLY A 194 2.06 12.98 3.68
N SER A 195 1.35 12.82 2.56
CA SER A 195 1.83 11.97 1.46
C SER A 195 2.87 12.68 0.61
N PHE A 196 3.77 11.91 0.01
CA PHE A 196 4.85 12.44 -0.83
C PHE A 196 4.51 12.28 -2.31
N ILE A 197 4.84 13.31 -3.09
CA ILE A 197 4.78 13.30 -4.55
C ILE A 197 6.22 13.42 -5.04
N GLY A 198 6.73 12.34 -5.62
CA GLY A 198 8.13 12.27 -6.00
C GLY A 198 8.63 10.83 -5.99
N SER A 199 9.87 10.65 -6.44
CA SER A 199 10.53 9.36 -6.45
C SER A 199 11.85 9.49 -5.72
N MET A 200 12.15 8.52 -4.85
CA MET A 200 13.47 8.44 -4.21
C MET A 200 14.59 8.18 -5.22
N ALA A 201 14.27 7.68 -6.43
CA ALA A 201 15.25 7.53 -7.50
C ALA A 201 15.83 8.87 -7.98
N ALA A 202 15.11 9.98 -7.77
CA ALA A 202 15.59 11.34 -8.06
C ALA A 202 16.82 11.76 -7.22
N PHE A 203 17.11 11.04 -6.12
CA PHE A 203 18.35 11.25 -5.35
C PHE A 203 19.57 10.56 -6.00
N ALA A 204 19.33 9.50 -6.77
CA ALA A 204 20.38 8.72 -7.41
C ALA A 204 20.70 9.20 -8.84
N GLN A 205 19.71 9.76 -9.55
CA GLN A 205 19.83 10.13 -10.95
C GLN A 205 19.41 11.60 -11.18
N GLN A 206 20.15 12.30 -12.04
CA GLN A 206 19.83 13.69 -12.39
C GLN A 206 18.64 13.79 -13.37
N ASP A 207 18.40 12.75 -14.19
CA ASP A 207 17.39 12.75 -15.26
C ASP A 207 16.21 11.81 -14.98
N GLU A 208 15.64 11.86 -13.77
CA GLU A 208 14.47 11.07 -13.41
C GLU A 208 13.23 11.52 -14.22
N VAL A 209 12.58 10.55 -14.87
CA VAL A 209 11.37 10.74 -15.66
C VAL A 209 10.15 10.41 -14.81
N ARG A 210 9.18 11.32 -14.75
CA ARG A 210 7.94 11.10 -13.99
C ARG A 210 7.19 9.88 -14.53
N SER A 211 6.89 8.95 -13.63
CA SER A 211 6.21 7.69 -13.96
C SER A 211 4.69 7.79 -13.95
N ALA A 212 4.13 8.87 -13.42
CA ALA A 212 2.71 9.13 -13.27
C ALA A 212 2.43 10.65 -13.32
N THR A 213 1.17 10.99 -13.56
CA THR A 213 0.65 12.37 -13.57
C THR A 213 -0.09 12.61 -12.25
N ALA A 214 0.17 13.74 -11.59
CA ALA A 214 -0.52 14.14 -10.37
C ALA A 214 -1.35 15.39 -10.64
N ILE A 215 -2.62 15.36 -10.24
CA ILE A 215 -3.59 16.43 -10.51
C ILE A 215 -4.27 16.82 -9.20
N ALA A 216 -4.36 18.12 -8.93
CA ALA A 216 -5.09 18.62 -7.77
C ALA A 216 -6.58 18.26 -7.91
N ALA A 217 -7.10 17.43 -7.01
CA ALA A 217 -8.52 17.03 -7.00
C ALA A 217 -9.42 18.08 -6.32
N GLU A 218 -8.81 18.99 -5.57
CA GLU A 218 -9.40 20.14 -4.91
C GLU A 218 -8.32 21.22 -4.77
N ARG A 219 -8.52 22.24 -3.93
CA ARG A 219 -7.43 23.15 -3.55
C ARG A 219 -6.37 22.36 -2.78
N VAL A 220 -5.14 22.37 -3.27
CA VAL A 220 -4.01 21.64 -2.69
C VAL A 220 -2.91 22.62 -2.34
N GLN A 221 -2.33 22.45 -1.16
CA GLN A 221 -1.10 23.12 -0.77
C GLN A 221 0.01 22.08 -0.65
N LEU A 222 1.12 22.30 -1.34
CA LEU A 222 2.28 21.43 -1.36
C LEU A 222 3.48 22.10 -0.71
N GLY A 223 4.24 21.35 0.10
CA GLY A 223 5.54 21.76 0.58
C GLY A 223 6.62 21.21 -0.33
N VAL A 224 7.43 22.08 -0.93
CA VAL A 224 8.61 21.72 -1.71
C VAL A 224 9.71 21.25 -0.77
N LEU A 225 10.28 20.07 -1.02
CA LEU A 225 11.30 19.48 -0.16
C LEU A 225 12.73 19.94 -0.51
N ASP A 226 13.58 20.08 0.51
CA ASP A 226 15.02 20.33 0.35
C ASP A 226 15.72 19.13 -0.28
N ARG A 227 15.82 19.15 -1.61
CA ARG A 227 16.50 18.10 -2.36
C ARG A 227 17.97 17.97 -1.97
N GLN A 228 18.67 19.06 -1.66
CA GLN A 228 20.11 18.99 -1.38
C GLN A 228 20.37 18.24 -0.08
N ARG A 229 19.62 18.58 0.97
CA ARG A 229 19.70 17.90 2.27
C ARG A 229 19.35 16.42 2.16
N LEU A 230 18.24 16.09 1.50
CA LEU A 230 17.80 14.71 1.33
C LEU A 230 18.75 13.89 0.44
N THR A 231 19.35 14.52 -0.59
CA THR A 231 20.38 13.86 -1.42
C THR A 231 21.64 13.57 -0.62
N HIS A 232 22.06 14.47 0.28
CA HIS A 232 23.21 14.26 1.13
C HIS A 232 23.00 13.08 2.09
N GLU A 233 21.83 13.02 2.73
CA GLU A 233 21.45 11.87 3.56
C GLU A 233 21.43 10.58 2.74
N TYR A 234 20.72 10.56 1.60
CA TYR A 234 20.69 9.40 0.72
C TYR A 234 22.09 8.94 0.28
N ALA A 235 23.01 9.87 0.02
CA ALA A 235 24.38 9.56 -0.40
C ALA A 235 25.20 8.87 0.71
N SER A 236 24.87 9.13 1.98
CA SER A 236 25.51 8.53 3.15
C SER A 236 25.06 7.09 3.44
N LEU A 237 23.95 6.66 2.82
CA LEU A 237 23.42 5.31 2.96
C LEU A 237 24.32 4.27 2.28
N SER A 238 24.29 3.06 2.81
CA SER A 238 24.97 1.89 2.27
C SER A 238 24.48 1.59 0.84
N SER A 239 25.34 0.95 0.04
CA SER A 239 24.95 0.53 -1.30
C SER A 239 23.78 -0.45 -1.29
N ASP A 240 23.75 -1.35 -0.31
CA ASP A 240 22.70 -2.36 -0.20
C ASP A 240 21.35 -1.69 0.14
N PHE A 241 21.32 -0.72 1.06
CA PHE A 241 20.10 0.00 1.40
C PHE A 241 19.59 0.90 0.27
N ARG A 242 20.49 1.65 -0.40
CA ARG A 242 20.12 2.42 -1.61
C ARG A 242 19.49 1.55 -2.69
N ASN A 243 20.04 0.35 -2.90
CA ASN A 243 19.49 -0.61 -3.86
C ASN A 243 18.10 -1.12 -3.45
N ILE A 244 17.83 -1.31 -2.15
CA ILE A 244 16.49 -1.63 -1.64
C ILE A 244 15.51 -0.50 -1.96
N LEU A 245 15.88 0.76 -1.70
CA LEU A 245 15.03 1.92 -1.99
C LEU A 245 14.69 2.03 -3.49
N LEU A 246 15.69 1.83 -4.35
CA LEU A 246 15.50 1.83 -5.81
C LEU A 246 14.64 0.64 -6.28
N SER A 247 14.81 -0.53 -5.67
CA SER A 247 13.98 -1.72 -5.93
C SER A 247 12.51 -1.45 -5.58
N LEU A 248 12.22 -0.79 -4.45
CA LEU A 248 10.86 -0.39 -4.07
C LEU A 248 10.27 0.61 -5.09
N ASP A 249 11.03 1.61 -5.50
CA ASP A 249 10.58 2.59 -6.50
C ASP A 249 10.23 1.93 -7.85
N LYS A 250 11.08 1.02 -8.34
CA LYS A 250 10.81 0.24 -9.55
C LYS A 250 9.56 -0.63 -9.40
N ARG A 251 9.35 -1.25 -8.24
CA ARG A 251 8.15 -2.06 -7.96
C ARG A 251 6.89 -1.21 -8.02
N LEU A 252 6.90 -0.01 -7.41
CA LEU A 252 5.77 0.93 -7.47
C LEU A 252 5.41 1.27 -8.93
N LYS A 253 6.41 1.60 -9.75
CA LYS A 253 6.22 1.89 -11.18
C LYS A 253 5.57 0.71 -11.91
N GLN A 254 6.03 -0.51 -11.66
CA GLN A 254 5.51 -1.72 -12.30
C GLN A 254 4.06 -2.02 -11.90
N VAL A 255 3.75 -2.07 -10.60
CA VAL A 255 2.38 -2.39 -10.15
C VAL A 255 1.38 -1.31 -10.56
N THR A 256 1.80 -0.03 -10.58
CA THR A 256 0.99 1.09 -11.08
C THR A 256 0.67 0.94 -12.55
N HIS A 257 1.67 0.63 -13.38
CA HIS A 257 1.48 0.41 -14.80
C HIS A 257 0.54 -0.78 -15.05
N GLN A 258 0.75 -1.91 -14.37
CA GLN A 258 -0.10 -3.08 -14.53
C GLN A 258 -1.55 -2.83 -14.09
N ALA A 259 -1.74 -2.11 -12.98
CA ALA A 259 -3.08 -1.74 -12.52
C ALA A 259 -3.81 -0.88 -13.56
N ALA A 260 -3.11 0.07 -14.18
CA ALA A 260 -3.65 0.88 -15.27
C ALA A 260 -4.06 0.01 -16.47
N MET A 261 -3.17 -0.87 -16.93
CA MET A 261 -3.44 -1.80 -18.04
C MET A 261 -4.68 -2.67 -17.78
N LEU A 262 -4.84 -3.21 -16.57
CA LEU A 262 -6.04 -3.98 -16.21
C LEU A 262 -7.32 -3.14 -16.18
N ARG A 263 -7.25 -1.88 -15.72
CA ARG A 263 -8.42 -0.96 -15.72
C ARG A 263 -8.89 -0.66 -17.15
N LEU A 264 -7.97 -0.53 -18.10
CA LEU A 264 -8.26 -0.32 -19.53
C LEU A 264 -8.60 -1.60 -20.31
N ASN A 265 -8.82 -2.67 -19.59
CA ASN A 265 -9.06 -3.98 -20.14
C ASN A 265 -7.94 -4.59 -21.03
N HIS A 266 -6.71 -4.07 -20.99
CA HIS A 266 -5.60 -4.69 -21.69
C HIS A 266 -5.16 -6.02 -21.04
N LYS A 267 -4.60 -6.94 -21.83
CA LYS A 267 -4.00 -8.18 -21.28
C LYS A 267 -2.67 -7.84 -20.61
N LEU A 268 -2.42 -8.41 -19.44
CA LEU A 268 -1.09 -8.35 -18.83
C LEU A 268 -0.13 -9.31 -19.54
N PRO A 269 1.18 -9.01 -19.55
CA PRO A 269 2.19 -9.95 -20.00
C PRO A 269 2.06 -11.27 -19.23
N ARG A 270 1.82 -12.36 -19.96
CA ARG A 270 1.98 -13.71 -19.40
C ARG A 270 3.38 -14.17 -19.74
N GLU A 271 4.25 -14.18 -18.76
CA GLU A 271 5.50 -14.90 -18.91
C GLU A 271 5.22 -16.40 -18.77
N LYS A 272 5.30 -17.14 -19.88
CA LYS A 272 5.37 -18.62 -19.89
C LYS A 272 6.59 -19.16 -19.12
N LEU A 273 7.39 -18.26 -18.54
CA LEU A 273 8.66 -18.53 -17.92
C LEU A 273 8.53 -19.39 -16.65
N PHE A 274 7.34 -19.42 -16.02
CA PHE A 274 7.08 -20.13 -14.76
C PHE A 274 6.25 -21.40 -14.92
N ASP A 275 5.69 -21.66 -16.11
CA ASP A 275 4.86 -22.85 -16.35
C ASP A 275 5.67 -24.12 -16.06
N GLY A 276 5.25 -24.88 -15.05
CA GLY A 276 5.92 -26.11 -14.63
C GLY A 276 7.25 -25.92 -13.87
N LYS A 277 7.66 -24.69 -13.54
CA LYS A 277 8.86 -24.44 -12.72
C LYS A 277 8.50 -24.34 -11.25
N THR A 278 9.43 -24.77 -10.39
CA THR A 278 9.31 -24.56 -8.94
C THR A 278 9.79 -23.16 -8.57
N PRO A 279 9.06 -22.42 -7.71
CA PRO A 279 9.53 -21.13 -7.25
C PRO A 279 10.76 -21.28 -6.35
N ILE A 280 11.67 -20.29 -6.40
CA ILE A 280 12.84 -20.21 -5.51
C ILE A 280 12.43 -19.83 -4.09
N ILE A 281 11.32 -19.10 -3.94
CA ILE A 281 10.69 -18.77 -2.67
C ILE A 281 9.19 -19.03 -2.85
N ARG A 282 8.62 -19.87 -1.99
CA ARG A 282 7.20 -20.24 -2.07
C ARG A 282 6.33 -19.16 -1.43
N GLU A 283 5.13 -18.96 -1.97
CA GLU A 283 4.12 -18.14 -1.29
C GLU A 283 3.72 -18.80 0.04
N GLY A 284 3.58 -17.99 1.10
CA GLY A 284 3.30 -18.43 2.47
C GLY A 284 4.56 -18.79 3.27
N ASP A 285 5.75 -18.62 2.69
CA ASP A 285 7.01 -18.83 3.39
C ASP A 285 7.21 -17.76 4.48
N THR A 286 7.60 -18.20 5.68
CA THR A 286 7.77 -17.36 6.87
C THR A 286 9.22 -17.01 7.15
N ARG A 287 10.16 -17.45 6.31
CA ARG A 287 11.58 -17.12 6.44
C ARG A 287 11.81 -15.61 6.28
N THR A 288 12.71 -15.09 7.09
CA THR A 288 13.05 -13.66 7.15
C THR A 288 14.26 -13.30 6.28
N GLN A 289 14.72 -14.22 5.43
CA GLN A 289 15.89 -14.00 4.59
C GLN A 289 15.64 -12.91 3.56
N LEU A 290 16.66 -12.08 3.34
CA LEU A 290 16.67 -11.00 2.37
C LEU A 290 17.86 -11.20 1.44
N PHE A 291 17.66 -11.03 0.14
CA PHE A 291 18.70 -11.22 -0.87
C PHE A 291 18.73 -10.05 -1.84
N SER A 292 19.91 -9.76 -2.39
CA SER A 292 20.12 -8.91 -3.56
C SER A 292 20.47 -9.75 -4.79
N ILE A 293 19.96 -9.36 -5.95
CA ILE A 293 20.22 -10.04 -7.22
C ILE A 293 21.60 -9.60 -7.77
N LYS A 294 22.50 -10.56 -7.98
CA LYS A 294 23.82 -10.31 -8.60
C LYS A 294 23.82 -10.55 -10.11
N ARG A 295 23.04 -11.53 -10.57
CA ARG A 295 22.90 -11.92 -11.97
C ARG A 295 21.55 -12.59 -12.17
N GLY A 296 21.02 -12.55 -13.39
CA GLY A 296 19.73 -13.13 -13.76
C GLY A 296 18.56 -12.21 -13.41
N ASN A 297 17.34 -12.73 -13.55
CA ASN A 297 16.11 -12.03 -13.19
C ASN A 297 15.30 -12.86 -12.20
N ALA A 298 14.58 -12.16 -11.33
CA ALA A 298 13.56 -12.75 -10.47
C ALA A 298 12.19 -12.14 -10.75
N PHE A 299 11.13 -12.84 -10.38
CA PHE A 299 9.77 -12.44 -10.70
C PHE A 299 8.88 -12.70 -9.50
N ILE A 300 8.19 -11.64 -9.05
CA ILE A 300 7.24 -11.71 -7.94
C ILE A 300 5.88 -12.04 -8.52
N VAL A 301 5.34 -13.17 -8.09
CA VAL A 301 4.10 -13.74 -8.61
C VAL A 301 3.15 -14.02 -7.47
N LYS A 302 1.92 -13.53 -7.58
CA LYS A 302 0.82 -13.86 -6.68
C LYS A 302 0.06 -15.06 -7.24
N GLN A 303 0.01 -16.16 -6.50
CA GLN A 303 -0.75 -17.34 -6.91
C GLN A 303 -2.22 -17.14 -6.55
N MET A 304 -3.11 -17.29 -7.53
CA MET A 304 -4.56 -17.08 -7.34
C MET A 304 -5.34 -18.20 -8.02
N ALA A 305 -6.52 -18.54 -7.48
CA ALA A 305 -7.37 -19.61 -8.00
C ALA A 305 -7.78 -19.44 -9.49
N GLY A 306 -7.68 -18.22 -10.03
CA GLY A 306 -7.97 -17.92 -11.44
C GLY A 306 -6.75 -17.92 -12.36
N GLY A 307 -5.54 -18.11 -11.84
CA GLY A 307 -4.27 -18.01 -12.56
C GLY A 307 -3.30 -17.05 -11.88
N ASP A 308 -2.02 -17.27 -12.15
CA ASP A 308 -0.93 -16.52 -11.54
C ASP A 308 -0.88 -15.07 -12.05
N LEU A 309 -0.65 -14.13 -11.13
CA LEU A 309 -0.50 -12.71 -11.39
C LEU A 309 0.97 -12.31 -11.20
N LEU A 310 1.67 -12.04 -12.30
CA LEU A 310 3.01 -11.46 -12.28
C LEU A 310 2.92 -10.00 -11.83
N MET A 311 3.40 -9.68 -10.63
CA MET A 311 3.35 -8.31 -10.07
C MET A 311 4.56 -7.48 -10.50
N CYS A 312 5.76 -8.04 -10.39
CA CYS A 312 7.02 -7.35 -10.69
C CYS A 312 8.05 -8.30 -11.31
N LYS A 313 8.82 -7.78 -12.27
CA LYS A 313 10.11 -8.31 -12.69
C LYS A 313 11.22 -7.57 -11.95
N LEU A 314 12.21 -8.31 -11.47
CA LEU A 314 13.35 -7.84 -10.71
C LEU A 314 14.65 -8.22 -11.42
N GLU A 315 15.60 -7.30 -11.43
CA GLU A 315 16.86 -7.41 -12.14
C GLU A 315 18.05 -7.23 -11.21
N LYS A 316 19.27 -7.13 -11.76
CA LYS A 316 20.48 -6.88 -11.00
C LYS A 316 20.31 -5.70 -10.04
N TYR A 317 20.77 -5.90 -8.80
CA TYR A 317 20.68 -5.00 -7.65
C TYR A 317 19.32 -4.94 -6.97
N ASP A 318 18.23 -5.41 -7.59
CA ASP A 318 16.96 -5.48 -6.88
C ASP A 318 17.00 -6.55 -5.77
N CYS A 319 16.10 -6.44 -4.81
CA CYS A 319 16.03 -7.34 -3.67
C CYS A 319 14.86 -8.33 -3.76
N VAL A 320 14.99 -9.51 -3.15
CA VAL A 320 13.92 -10.52 -2.97
C VAL A 320 13.95 -11.05 -1.53
N GLY A 321 12.82 -11.55 -1.04
CA GLY A 321 12.70 -12.01 0.35
C GLY A 321 11.99 -10.99 1.24
N THR A 322 12.24 -11.06 2.54
CA THR A 322 11.53 -10.28 3.56
C THR A 322 12.29 -8.97 3.84
N ILE A 323 11.69 -7.83 3.49
CA ILE A 323 12.24 -6.50 3.82
C ILE A 323 11.68 -6.11 5.20
N PRO A 324 12.53 -5.84 6.21
CA PRO A 324 12.10 -5.85 7.61
C PRO A 324 11.11 -4.73 8.00
N PHE A 325 11.14 -3.60 7.30
CA PHE A 325 10.36 -2.40 7.63
C PHE A 325 9.17 -2.14 6.69
N VAL A 326 8.88 -3.05 5.74
CA VAL A 326 7.72 -2.88 4.84
C VAL A 326 6.84 -4.12 4.80
N ASN A 327 5.59 -3.94 4.39
CA ASN A 327 4.71 -5.02 4.01
C ASN A 327 3.88 -4.58 2.81
N ILE A 328 4.38 -4.88 1.62
CA ILE A 328 3.84 -4.37 0.35
C ILE A 328 3.10 -5.47 -0.43
N GLY A 329 2.96 -6.66 0.15
CA GLY A 329 2.33 -7.82 -0.45
C GLY A 329 3.22 -8.56 -1.45
N HIS A 330 4.52 -8.23 -1.49
CA HIS A 330 5.52 -8.84 -2.39
C HIS A 330 6.48 -9.77 -1.63
N GLU A 331 6.37 -9.79 -0.31
CA GLU A 331 7.14 -10.60 0.62
C GLU A 331 6.74 -12.08 0.53
N PRO A 332 7.61 -13.02 0.96
CA PRO A 332 7.38 -14.46 0.84
C PRO A 332 6.06 -14.95 1.47
N HIS A 333 5.60 -14.29 2.53
CA HIS A 333 4.32 -14.63 3.18
C HIS A 333 3.10 -14.37 2.28
N SER A 334 3.24 -13.58 1.22
CA SER A 334 2.15 -13.15 0.34
C SER A 334 2.41 -13.36 -1.15
N ALA A 335 3.62 -13.63 -1.58
CA ALA A 335 3.93 -13.87 -2.99
C ALA A 335 5.03 -14.93 -3.15
N ALA A 336 4.98 -15.64 -4.28
CA ALA A 336 6.05 -16.51 -4.72
C ALA A 336 7.10 -15.73 -5.51
N VAL A 337 8.34 -16.22 -5.49
CA VAL A 337 9.42 -15.69 -6.33
C VAL A 337 9.92 -16.78 -7.25
N PHE A 338 9.97 -16.48 -8.55
CA PHE A 338 10.57 -17.33 -9.57
C PHE A 338 11.86 -16.71 -10.10
N GLY A 339 12.79 -17.53 -10.57
CA GLY A 339 14.09 -17.09 -11.07
C GLY A 339 14.40 -17.60 -12.48
N THR A 340 15.25 -16.87 -13.20
CA THR A 340 15.92 -17.41 -14.39
C THR A 340 16.95 -18.47 -14.01
N SER A 341 17.36 -19.31 -14.96
CA SER A 341 18.34 -20.38 -14.72
C SER A 341 19.72 -19.85 -14.32
N ASP A 342 20.06 -18.61 -14.66
CA ASP A 342 21.31 -17.95 -14.31
C ASP A 342 21.19 -17.03 -13.07
N LEU A 343 20.08 -17.11 -12.32
CA LEU A 343 19.85 -16.29 -11.14
C LEU A 343 20.92 -16.56 -10.07
N GLN A 344 21.59 -15.49 -9.62
CA GLN A 344 22.54 -15.51 -8.52
C GLN A 344 22.15 -14.47 -7.47
N LEU A 345 22.08 -14.91 -6.21
CA LEU A 345 21.66 -14.10 -5.07
C LEU A 345 22.84 -13.90 -4.10
N LYS A 346 22.94 -12.70 -3.53
CA LYS A 346 23.77 -12.40 -2.35
C LYS A 346 22.84 -12.16 -1.18
N GLU A 347 23.00 -12.91 -0.10
CA GLU A 347 22.29 -12.69 1.15
C GLU A 347 22.65 -11.31 1.75
N LEU A 348 21.63 -10.60 2.20
CA LEU A 348 21.74 -9.34 2.94
C LEU A 348 21.42 -9.61 4.40
N ASP A 349 22.02 -8.82 5.27
CA ASP A 349 21.79 -8.85 6.72
C ASP A 349 20.55 -8.00 7.04
N PRO A 350 19.40 -8.62 7.42
CA PRO A 350 18.17 -7.89 7.69
C PRO A 350 18.29 -6.95 8.90
N ASP A 351 19.09 -7.31 9.90
CA ASP A 351 19.26 -6.51 11.12
C ASP A 351 20.00 -5.21 10.78
N ARG A 352 21.07 -5.29 9.98
CA ARG A 352 21.78 -4.09 9.49
C ARG A 352 20.89 -3.18 8.65
N VAL A 353 20.04 -3.78 7.81
CA VAL A 353 19.07 -3.03 6.99
C VAL A 353 18.03 -2.34 7.88
N SER A 354 17.57 -2.99 8.95
CA SER A 354 16.65 -2.40 9.92
C SER A 354 17.32 -1.27 10.71
N GLU A 355 18.56 -1.47 11.19
CA GLU A 355 19.30 -0.43 11.90
C GLU A 355 19.52 0.82 11.05
N GLU A 356 19.78 0.65 9.75
CA GLU A 356 19.95 1.77 8.83
C GLU A 356 18.62 2.50 8.59
N TYR A 357 17.51 1.76 8.46
CA TYR A 357 16.16 2.31 8.41
C TYR A 357 15.81 3.15 9.65
N ASP A 358 16.12 2.62 10.84
CA ASP A 358 15.85 3.29 12.12
C ASP A 358 16.66 4.56 12.34
N ARG A 359 17.77 4.73 11.60
CA ARG A 359 18.63 5.93 11.63
C ARG A 359 18.24 6.99 10.60
N LEU A 360 17.34 6.69 9.67
CA LEU A 360 16.85 7.69 8.71
C LEU A 360 16.22 8.88 9.44
N SER A 361 16.38 10.07 8.85
CA SER A 361 15.62 11.26 9.22
C SER A 361 14.13 11.01 9.14
N GLY A 362 13.34 11.82 9.86
CA GLY A 362 11.88 11.72 9.84
C GLY A 362 11.34 11.79 8.41
N THR A 363 11.82 12.75 7.61
CA THR A 363 11.39 12.93 6.22
C THR A 363 11.75 11.75 5.34
N LEU A 364 13.00 11.28 5.35
CA LEU A 364 13.40 10.18 4.47
C LEU A 364 12.71 8.87 4.87
N ARG A 365 12.54 8.61 6.18
CA ARG A 365 11.74 7.47 6.68
C ARG A 365 10.30 7.55 6.19
N ASN A 366 9.65 8.71 6.35
CA ASN A 366 8.29 8.94 5.91
C ASN A 366 8.12 8.75 4.38
N MET A 367 9.15 9.08 3.58
CA MET A 367 9.16 8.80 2.15
C MET A 367 9.20 7.30 1.84
N VAL A 368 10.01 6.53 2.59
CA VAL A 368 10.07 5.06 2.46
C VAL A 368 8.72 4.45 2.81
N ASP A 369 8.12 4.85 3.93
CA ASP A 369 6.80 4.39 4.38
C ASP A 369 5.70 4.75 3.38
N ASN A 370 5.74 5.96 2.83
CA ASN A 370 4.78 6.39 1.82
C ASN A 370 4.90 5.57 0.53
N CYS A 371 6.14 5.31 0.07
CA CYS A 371 6.40 4.43 -1.07
C CYS A 371 5.85 3.02 -0.82
N ALA A 372 6.15 2.43 0.35
CA ALA A 372 5.65 1.11 0.73
C ALA A 372 4.12 1.06 0.75
N THR A 373 3.49 2.09 1.30
CA THR A 373 2.02 2.23 1.36
C THR A 373 1.42 2.29 -0.05
N PHE A 374 2.02 3.05 -0.97
CA PHE A 374 1.56 3.12 -2.36
C PHE A 374 1.72 1.80 -3.09
N ILE A 375 2.82 1.07 -2.87
CA ILE A 375 3.01 -0.27 -3.46
C ILE A 375 1.94 -1.22 -2.91
N GLY A 376 1.74 -1.27 -1.60
CA GLY A 376 0.74 -2.15 -0.97
C GLY A 376 -0.67 -1.87 -1.47
N ALA A 377 -1.10 -0.60 -1.45
CA ALA A 377 -2.42 -0.19 -1.94
C ALA A 377 -2.62 -0.52 -3.42
N THR A 378 -1.63 -0.23 -4.27
CA THR A 378 -1.69 -0.51 -5.70
C THR A 378 -1.66 -2.01 -6.00
N THR A 379 -0.94 -2.78 -5.19
CA THR A 379 -0.89 -4.25 -5.29
C THR A 379 -2.24 -4.88 -4.93
N ALA A 380 -2.92 -4.35 -3.92
CA ALA A 380 -4.29 -4.75 -3.57
C ALA A 380 -5.27 -4.44 -4.71
N VAL A 381 -5.21 -3.22 -5.26
CA VAL A 381 -6.00 -2.81 -6.45
C VAL A 381 -5.76 -3.77 -7.62
N LEU A 382 -4.50 -4.05 -7.94
CA LEU A 382 -4.10 -4.94 -9.03
C LEU A 382 -4.69 -6.34 -8.85
N SER A 383 -4.53 -6.91 -7.65
CA SER A 383 -5.05 -8.24 -7.29
C SER A 383 -6.57 -8.32 -7.40
N ALA A 384 -7.29 -7.29 -6.92
CA ALA A 384 -8.74 -7.21 -7.01
C ALA A 384 -9.23 -7.12 -8.47
N LEU A 385 -8.57 -6.30 -9.30
CA LEU A 385 -8.87 -6.19 -10.73
C LEU A 385 -8.64 -7.52 -11.46
N HIS A 386 -7.54 -8.22 -11.15
CA HIS A 386 -7.21 -9.51 -11.73
C HIS A 386 -8.25 -10.58 -11.35
N LYS A 387 -8.59 -10.69 -10.05
CA LYS A 387 -9.60 -11.63 -9.54
C LYS A 387 -10.97 -11.39 -10.19
N LYS A 388 -11.37 -10.14 -10.40
CA LYS A 388 -12.63 -9.79 -11.08
C LYS A 388 -12.66 -10.23 -12.54
N ARG A 389 -11.51 -10.25 -13.22
CA ARG A 389 -11.40 -10.68 -14.62
C ARG A 389 -11.47 -12.19 -14.78
N MET A 390 -10.91 -12.95 -13.84
CA MET A 390 -10.96 -14.41 -13.89
C MET A 390 -12.33 -15.00 -13.52
N LYS A 391 -13.23 -14.19 -12.94
CA LYS A 391 -14.63 -14.56 -12.67
C LYS A 391 -15.58 -14.27 -13.84
N LYS A 392 -15.14 -13.52 -14.85
CA LYS A 392 -15.88 -13.24 -16.08
C LYS A 392 -15.42 -14.20 -17.17
#